data_AF-A0A1T5HXK5-F1
#
_entry.id   AF-A0A1T5HXK5-F1
#
_cell.length_a   1.000
_cell.length_b   1.000
_cell.length_c   1.000
_cell.angle_alpha   90.00
_cell.angle_beta   90.00
_cell.angle_gamma   90.00
#
_symmetry.space_group_name_H-M   'P 1'
#
loop_
_entity.id
_entity.type
_entity.pdbx_description
1 polymer ?
#
loop_
_entity_poly.entity_id
_entity_poly.type
_entity_poly.pdbx_seq_one_letter_code
_entity_poly.pdbx_strand_id
1 'polypeptide(L)'
;MTFEQWAFVADIYTPMIVIICVISMVQLGREQGMRSGLFALSGVLLSTAFIYAVMFFDNALGIWPAFNLDYSTHTAIALVFIGYFLVYTPKLRRGMVLSMVGYAALMMYLKYHTLSDIITTTACVMPVILLCQYKFAVIAKR
;
A
#
# COMPACT_ATOMS: atom_id res chain seq x y z
N MET A 1 9.63 -24.97 4.78
CA MET A 1 10.09 -23.69 5.34
C MET A 1 9.69 -23.64 6.81
N THR A 2 10.58 -23.16 7.68
CA THR A 2 10.28 -22.92 9.09
C THR A 2 9.37 -21.69 9.25
N PHE A 3 8.77 -21.52 10.42
CA PHE A 3 7.94 -20.34 10.71
C PHE A 3 8.73 -19.03 10.53
N GLU A 4 9.98 -19.00 11.01
CA GLU A 4 10.88 -17.85 10.86
C GLU A 4 11.20 -17.52 9.41
N GLN A 5 11.35 -18.53 8.55
CA GLN A 5 11.58 -18.31 7.11
C GLN A 5 10.35 -17.66 6.45
N TRP A 6 9.14 -18.03 6.85
CA TRP A 6 7.92 -17.40 6.37
C TRP A 6 7.77 -15.96 6.87
N ALA A 7 8.12 -15.71 8.14
CA ALA A 7 8.16 -14.35 8.71
C ALA A 7 9.13 -13.45 7.94
N PHE A 8 10.34 -13.95 7.65
CA PHE A 8 11.31 -13.23 6.84
C PHE A 8 10.78 -12.89 5.43
N VAL A 9 10.05 -13.82 4.80
CA VAL A 9 9.39 -13.56 3.51
C VAL A 9 8.31 -12.48 3.63
N ALA A 10 7.57 -12.43 4.73
CA ALA A 10 6.59 -11.36 4.98
C ALA A 10 7.27 -10.00 5.20
N ASP A 11 8.39 -9.98 5.93
CA ASP A 11 9.13 -8.75 6.26
C ASP A 11 9.80 -8.13 5.02
N ILE A 12 10.31 -8.96 4.10
CA ILE A 12 10.96 -8.47 2.88
C ILE A 12 9.97 -8.02 1.80
N TYR A 13 8.70 -8.42 1.89
CA TYR A 13 7.67 -8.07 0.90
C TYR A 13 7.54 -6.56 0.73
N THR A 14 7.43 -5.81 1.83
CA THR A 14 7.23 -4.35 1.80
C THR A 14 8.44 -3.60 1.24
N PRO A 15 9.69 -3.86 1.67
CA PRO A 15 10.87 -3.29 1.02
C PRO A 15 10.95 -3.58 -0.48
N MET A 16 10.58 -4.81 -0.91
CA MET A 16 10.63 -5.18 -2.32
C MET A 16 9.62 -4.40 -3.17
N ILE A 17 8.38 -4.25 -2.69
CA ILE A 17 7.36 -3.48 -3.43
C ILE A 17 7.74 -1.98 -3.49
N VAL A 18 8.38 -1.44 -2.44
CA VAL A 18 8.93 -0.08 -2.43
C VAL A 18 10.00 0.10 -3.51
N ILE A 19 10.96 -0.83 -3.60
CA ILE A 19 12.03 -0.77 -4.60
C ILE A 19 11.45 -0.78 -6.02
N ILE A 20 10.51 -1.69 -6.30
CA ILE A 20 9.86 -1.77 -7.62
C ILE A 20 9.07 -0.49 -7.91
N CYS A 21 8.43 0.10 -6.89
CA CYS A 21 7.71 1.36 -7.02
C CYS A 21 8.65 2.51 -7.38
N VAL A 22 9.79 2.65 -6.68
CA VAL A 22 10.79 3.70 -6.96
C VAL A 22 11.36 3.53 -8.38
N ILE A 23 11.73 2.32 -8.78
CA ILE A 23 12.20 2.04 -10.15
C ILE A 23 11.14 2.47 -11.18
N SER A 24 9.88 2.12 -10.92
CA SER A 24 8.76 2.49 -11.81
C SER A 24 8.55 4.00 -11.88
N MET A 25 8.72 4.74 -10.78
CA MET A 25 8.61 6.21 -10.77
C MET A 25 9.75 6.88 -11.55
N VAL A 26 10.97 6.34 -11.45
CA VAL A 26 12.12 6.82 -12.22
C VAL A 26 11.89 6.58 -13.72
N GLN A 27 11.38 5.41 -14.10
CA GLN A 27 11.01 5.10 -15.48
C GLN A 27 9.89 6.02 -15.98
N LEU A 28 8.85 6.25 -15.16
CA LEU A 28 7.79 7.20 -15.47
C LEU A 28 8.33 8.62 -15.72
N GLY A 29 9.27 9.08 -14.88
CA GLY A 29 9.93 10.37 -15.04
C GLY A 29 10.79 10.47 -16.31
N ARG A 30 11.39 9.37 -16.75
CA ARG A 30 12.15 9.30 -18.01
C ARG A 30 11.24 9.30 -19.24
N GLU A 31 10.12 8.60 -19.19
CA GLU A 31 9.20 8.46 -20.33
C GLU A 31 8.24 9.64 -20.48
N GLN A 32 7.75 10.20 -19.37
CA GLN A 32 6.68 11.20 -19.33
C GLN A 32 7.12 12.53 -18.69
N GLY A 33 8.43 12.71 -18.51
CA GLY A 33 9.04 13.89 -17.90
C GLY A 33 9.09 13.85 -16.38
N MET A 34 10.10 14.53 -15.81
CA MET A 34 10.41 14.53 -14.37
C MET A 34 9.20 14.91 -13.50
N ARG A 35 8.35 15.83 -14.00
CA ARG A 35 7.13 16.29 -13.32
C ARG A 35 6.16 15.14 -13.02
N SER A 36 6.03 14.17 -13.93
CA SER A 36 5.17 12.99 -13.74
C SER A 36 5.68 12.08 -12.62
N GLY A 37 7.00 11.87 -12.55
CA GLY A 37 7.64 11.13 -11.46
C GLY A 37 7.49 11.83 -10.10
N LEU A 38 7.66 13.16 -10.05
CA LEU A 38 7.51 13.95 -8.82
C LEU A 38 6.07 13.96 -8.29
N PHE A 39 5.06 14.06 -9.16
CA PHE A 39 3.67 13.99 -8.72
C PHE A 39 3.27 12.58 -8.28
N ALA A 40 3.76 11.52 -8.93
CA ALA A 40 3.60 10.16 -8.44
C ALA A 40 4.20 9.98 -7.04
N LEU A 41 5.43 10.48 -6.81
CA LEU A 41 6.06 10.48 -5.50
C LEU A 41 5.21 11.26 -4.48
N SER A 42 4.70 12.43 -4.85
CA SER A 42 3.82 13.25 -3.99
C SER A 42 2.56 12.48 -3.59
N GLY A 43 1.96 11.75 -4.53
CA GLY A 43 0.79 10.91 -4.26
C GLY A 43 1.09 9.77 -3.30
N VAL A 44 2.22 9.10 -3.46
CA VAL A 44 2.69 8.07 -2.50
C VAL A 44 2.96 8.67 -1.13
N LEU A 45 3.70 9.78 -1.03
CA LEU A 45 4.00 10.41 0.25
C LEU A 45 2.74 10.87 0.99
N LEU A 46 1.79 11.49 0.28
CA LEU A 46 0.53 11.92 0.88
C LEU A 46 -0.33 10.72 1.31
N SER A 47 -0.36 9.65 0.50
CA SER A 47 -1.05 8.41 0.86
C SER A 47 -0.43 7.75 2.10
N THR A 48 0.90 7.72 2.19
CA THR A 48 1.63 7.23 3.37
C THR A 48 1.34 8.07 4.60
N ALA A 49 1.37 9.40 4.49
CA ALA A 49 1.03 10.29 5.60
C ALA A 49 -0.41 10.05 6.08
N PHE A 50 -1.35 9.84 5.14
CA PHE A 50 -2.75 9.54 5.46
C PHE A 50 -2.90 8.23 6.24
N ILE A 51 -2.29 7.12 5.82
CA ILE A 51 -2.45 5.84 6.55
C ILE A 51 -1.86 5.90 7.97
N TYR A 52 -0.80 6.67 8.18
CA TYR A 52 -0.24 6.87 9.51
C TYR A 52 -1.08 7.82 10.36
N ALA A 53 -1.75 8.79 9.75
CA ALA A 53 -2.75 9.59 10.45
C ALA A 53 -3.93 8.73 10.90
N VAL A 54 -4.43 7.82 10.06
CA VAL A 54 -5.48 6.85 10.43
C VAL A 54 -5.02 5.98 11.60
N MET A 55 -3.81 5.41 11.53
CA MET A 55 -3.22 4.62 12.63
C MET A 55 -3.10 5.44 13.92
N PHE A 56 -2.68 6.70 13.83
CA PHE A 56 -2.60 7.59 14.98
C PHE A 56 -3.97 7.83 15.63
N PHE A 57 -5.01 8.09 14.82
CA PHE A 57 -6.36 8.25 15.33
C PHE A 57 -6.93 6.96 15.91
N ASP A 58 -6.65 5.81 15.28
CA ASP A 58 -7.04 4.51 15.82
C ASP A 58 -6.40 4.25 17.19
N ASN A 59 -5.10 4.49 17.33
CA ASN A 59 -4.39 4.35 18.61
C ASN A 59 -4.91 5.32 19.68
N ALA A 60 -5.37 6.51 19.30
CA ALA A 60 -5.89 7.51 20.23
C ALA A 60 -7.34 7.26 20.65
N LEU A 61 -8.18 6.73 19.74
CA LEU A 61 -9.62 6.59 19.93
C LEU A 61 -10.09 5.14 20.10
N GLY A 62 -9.24 4.15 19.83
CA GLY A 62 -9.55 2.73 19.90
C GLY A 62 -10.62 2.29 18.89
N ILE A 63 -10.57 2.77 17.65
CA ILE A 63 -11.64 2.55 16.66
C ILE A 63 -11.74 1.06 16.30
N TRP A 64 -10.65 0.42 15.88
CA TRP A 64 -10.57 -1.01 15.59
C TRP A 64 -10.75 -1.86 16.85
N PRO A 65 -10.05 -1.56 17.97
CA PRO A 65 -10.24 -2.27 19.23
C PRO A 65 -11.70 -2.29 19.74
N ALA A 66 -12.49 -1.25 19.49
CA ALA A 66 -13.91 -1.22 19.85
C ALA A 66 -14.75 -2.33 19.16
N PHE A 67 -14.24 -2.92 18.08
CA PHE A 67 -14.85 -4.05 17.38
C PHE A 67 -14.07 -5.37 17.57
N ASN A 68 -13.11 -5.43 18.51
CA ASN A 68 -12.15 -6.54 18.67
C ASN A 68 -11.32 -6.81 17.40
N LEU A 69 -10.99 -5.76 16.66
CA LEU A 69 -10.14 -5.79 15.48
C LEU A 69 -8.83 -5.05 15.75
N ASP A 70 -7.88 -5.18 14.83
CA ASP A 70 -6.61 -4.46 14.82
C ASP A 70 -6.36 -3.80 13.47
N TYR A 71 -5.85 -2.57 13.48
CA TYR A 71 -5.50 -1.85 12.26
C TYR A 71 -4.23 -2.46 11.63
N SER A 72 -4.34 -2.97 10.41
CA SER A 72 -3.22 -3.65 9.77
C SER A 72 -2.27 -2.69 9.07
N THR A 73 -1.24 -2.23 9.77
CA THR A 73 -0.18 -1.36 9.20
C THR A 73 0.52 -2.02 8.01
N HIS A 74 0.74 -3.34 8.05
CA HIS A 74 1.29 -4.11 6.93
C HIS A 74 0.41 -3.99 5.67
N THR A 75 -0.90 -4.16 5.85
CA THR A 75 -1.89 -4.00 4.77
C THR A 75 -1.90 -2.56 4.27
N ALA A 76 -1.99 -1.58 5.17
CA ALA A 76 -2.10 -0.17 4.81
C ALA A 76 -0.90 0.33 3.99
N ILE A 77 0.33 0.00 4.41
CA ILE A 77 1.54 0.37 3.69
C ILE A 77 1.59 -0.31 2.31
N ALA A 78 1.31 -1.61 2.24
CA ALA A 78 1.28 -2.32 0.96
C ALA A 78 0.26 -1.68 0.00
N LEU A 79 -0.93 -1.30 0.49
CA LEU A 79 -1.98 -0.67 -0.31
C LEU A 79 -1.59 0.69 -0.88
N VAL A 80 -0.70 1.46 -0.23
CA VAL A 80 -0.16 2.70 -0.81
C VAL A 80 0.55 2.40 -2.14
N PHE A 81 1.41 1.37 -2.15
CA PHE A 81 2.15 0.98 -3.35
C PHE A 81 1.27 0.26 -4.37
N ILE A 82 0.33 -0.58 -3.94
CA ILE A 82 -0.69 -1.16 -4.83
C ILE A 82 -1.50 -0.05 -5.51
N GLY A 83 -1.89 0.99 -4.76
CA GLY A 83 -2.55 2.19 -5.27
C GLY A 83 -1.75 2.87 -6.38
N TYR A 84 -0.44 3.02 -6.19
CA TYR A 84 0.46 3.50 -7.25
C TYR A 84 0.40 2.62 -8.51
N PHE A 85 0.57 1.30 -8.39
CA PHE A 85 0.56 0.40 -9.55
C PHE A 85 -0.79 0.33 -10.27
N LEU A 86 -1.90 0.49 -9.54
CA LEU A 86 -3.25 0.56 -10.11
C LEU A 86 -3.42 1.79 -11.02
N VAL A 87 -2.82 2.91 -10.66
CA VAL A 87 -2.99 4.21 -11.35
C VAL A 87 -1.96 4.42 -12.44
N TYR A 88 -0.69 4.15 -12.17
CA TYR A 88 0.42 4.56 -13.04
C TYR A 88 0.96 3.43 -13.95
N THR A 89 0.83 2.16 -13.54
CA THR A 89 1.51 1.04 -14.23
C THR A 89 0.56 -0.11 -14.58
N PRO A 90 -0.30 0.04 -15.61
CA PRO A 90 -1.32 -0.95 -15.95
C PRO A 90 -0.76 -2.32 -16.31
N LYS A 91 0.49 -2.39 -16.81
CA LYS A 91 1.20 -3.63 -17.14
C LYS A 91 1.50 -4.49 -15.89
N LEU A 92 1.89 -3.87 -14.78
CA LEU A 92 2.25 -4.57 -13.54
C LEU A 92 1.05 -4.77 -12.59
N ARG A 93 -0.04 -4.02 -12.80
CA ARG A 93 -1.24 -4.03 -11.95
C ARG A 93 -1.70 -5.43 -11.52
N ARG A 94 -1.90 -6.35 -12.46
CA ARG A 94 -2.42 -7.69 -12.13
C ARG A 94 -1.47 -8.48 -11.24
N GLY A 95 -0.17 -8.42 -11.53
CA GLY A 95 0.85 -9.09 -10.73
C GLY A 95 0.94 -8.52 -9.32
N MET A 96 0.83 -7.20 -9.19
CA MET A 96 0.87 -6.52 -7.89
C MET A 96 -0.38 -6.81 -7.05
N VAL A 97 -1.57 -6.82 -7.66
CA VAL A 97 -2.80 -7.20 -6.94
C VAL A 97 -2.72 -8.66 -6.49
N LEU A 98 -2.24 -9.57 -7.35
CA LEU A 98 -2.07 -10.97 -6.98
C LEU A 98 -1.04 -11.14 -5.86
N SER A 99 0.06 -10.38 -5.88
CA SER A 99 1.06 -10.42 -4.81
C SER A 99 0.49 -9.94 -3.47
N MET A 100 -0.41 -8.95 -3.48
CA MET A 100 -1.12 -8.49 -2.28
C MET A 100 -2.05 -9.57 -1.71
N VAL A 101 -2.74 -10.33 -2.56
CA VAL A 101 -3.55 -11.48 -2.13
C VAL A 101 -2.66 -12.55 -1.47
N GLY A 102 -1.50 -12.86 -2.06
CA GLY A 102 -0.52 -13.76 -1.46
C GLY A 102 0.02 -13.25 -0.12
N TYR A 103 0.28 -11.94 -0.02
CA TYR A 103 0.74 -11.31 1.22
C TYR A 103 -0.33 -11.35 2.32
N ALA A 104 -1.60 -11.10 1.98
CA ALA A 104 -2.72 -11.25 2.91
C ALA A 104 -2.84 -12.68 3.46
N ALA A 105 -2.73 -13.68 2.57
CA ALA A 105 -2.72 -15.08 2.99
C ALA A 105 -1.53 -15.40 3.92
N LEU A 106 -0.35 -14.84 3.64
CA LEU A 106 0.84 -15.01 4.47
C LEU A 106 0.68 -14.36 5.85
N MET A 107 0.12 -13.14 5.94
CA MET A 107 -0.17 -12.48 7.22
C MET A 107 -1.14 -13.29 8.08
N MET A 108 -2.15 -13.90 7.45
CA MET A 108 -3.10 -14.79 8.15
C MET A 108 -2.40 -16.07 8.63
N TYR A 109 -1.56 -16.68 7.79
CA TYR A 109 -0.80 -17.88 8.15
C TYR A 109 0.15 -17.65 9.33
N LEU A 110 0.82 -16.49 9.35
CA LEU A 110 1.71 -16.07 10.43
C LEU A 110 0.98 -15.53 11.66
N LYS A 111 -0.36 -15.44 11.61
CA LYS A 111 -1.22 -14.87 12.67
C LYS A 111 -0.85 -13.41 13.02
N TYR A 112 -0.36 -12.66 12.04
CA TYR A 112 -0.11 -11.23 12.21
C TYR A 112 -1.42 -10.45 12.24
N HIS A 113 -2.35 -10.79 11.35
CA HIS A 113 -3.66 -10.16 11.27
C HIS A 113 -4.71 -11.16 10.82
N THR A 114 -5.95 -10.94 11.26
CA THR A 114 -7.12 -11.68 10.79
C THR A 114 -7.57 -11.18 9.42
N LEU A 115 -8.43 -11.95 8.75
CA LEU A 115 -9.05 -11.50 7.50
C LEU A 115 -9.88 -10.22 7.71
N SER A 116 -10.55 -10.09 8.85
CA SER A 116 -11.35 -8.91 9.20
C SER A 116 -10.49 -7.65 9.34
N ASP A 117 -9.32 -7.75 9.98
CA ASP A 117 -8.36 -6.66 10.09
C ASP A 117 -7.92 -6.16 8.71
N ILE A 118 -7.58 -7.10 7.82
CA ILE A 118 -7.13 -6.82 6.45
C ILE A 118 -8.26 -6.15 5.64
N ILE A 119 -9.47 -6.71 5.66
CA ILE A 119 -10.61 -6.20 4.88
C ILE A 119 -11.03 -4.81 5.38
N THR A 120 -11.17 -4.63 6.70
CA THR A 120 -11.61 -3.36 7.27
C THR A 120 -10.57 -2.25 7.07
N THR A 121 -9.28 -2.58 7.25
CA THR A 121 -8.17 -1.66 6.91
C THR A 121 -8.26 -1.26 5.44
N THR A 122 -8.38 -2.24 4.53
CA THR A 122 -8.48 -1.99 3.09
C THR A 122 -9.66 -1.11 2.74
N ALA A 123 -10.85 -1.44 3.26
CA ALA A 123 -12.08 -0.70 3.00
C ALA A 123 -12.00 0.76 3.48
N CYS A 124 -11.31 1.00 4.60
CA CYS A 124 -11.11 2.35 5.14
C CYS A 124 -10.11 3.15 4.31
N VAL A 125 -8.91 2.60 4.03
CA VAL A 125 -7.80 3.41 3.50
C VAL A 125 -7.76 3.46 1.98
N MET A 126 -8.13 2.37 1.30
CA MET A 126 -7.93 2.23 -0.15
C MET A 126 -8.67 3.28 -1.00
N PRO A 127 -9.93 3.66 -0.70
CA PRO A 127 -10.63 4.69 -1.47
C PRO A 127 -9.88 6.04 -1.46
N VAL A 128 -9.36 6.44 -0.30
CA VAL A 128 -8.64 7.71 -0.14
C VAL A 128 -7.27 7.64 -0.80
N ILE A 129 -6.56 6.52 -0.67
CA ILE A 129 -5.30 6.27 -1.40
C ILE A 129 -5.53 6.42 -2.91
N LEU A 130 -6.53 5.73 -3.46
CA LEU A 130 -6.83 5.82 -4.90
C LEU A 130 -7.20 7.23 -5.32
N LEU A 131 -8.04 7.92 -4.56
CA LEU A 131 -8.39 9.32 -4.83
C LEU A 131 -7.13 10.20 -4.90
N CYS A 132 -6.24 10.08 -3.92
CA CYS A 132 -4.97 10.81 -3.88
C CYS A 132 -4.12 10.53 -5.13
N GLN A 133 -3.87 9.26 -5.42
CA GLN A 133 -3.04 8.83 -6.55
C GLN A 133 -3.62 9.29 -7.89
N TYR A 134 -4.93 9.13 -8.11
CA TYR A 134 -5.59 9.59 -9.33
C TYR A 134 -5.53 11.11 -9.51
N LYS A 135 -5.71 11.89 -8.44
CA LYS A 135 -5.62 13.36 -8.51
C LYS A 135 -4.24 13.82 -8.96
N PHE A 136 -3.19 13.26 -8.38
CA PHE A 136 -1.81 13.58 -8.79
C PHE A 136 -1.50 13.11 -10.21
N ALA A 137 -1.98 11.94 -10.63
CA ALA A 137 -1.84 11.45 -12.00
C ALA A 137 -2.50 12.38 -13.02
N VAL A 138 -3.66 12.96 -12.69
CA VAL A 138 -4.35 13.94 -13.56
C VAL A 138 -3.59 15.26 -13.62
N ILE A 139 -3.07 15.76 -12.49
CA ILE A 139 -2.30 17.01 -12.44
C ILE A 139 -0.99 16.88 -13.24
N ALA A 140 -0.33 15.72 -13.20
CA ALA A 140 0.88 15.46 -13.98
C ALA A 140 0.70 15.57 -15.50
N LYS A 141 -0.50 15.25 -15.99
CA LYS A 141 -0.84 15.29 -17.43
C LYS A 141 -1.25 16.67 -17.94
N ARG A 142 -1.34 17.67 -17.05
CA ARG A 142 -1.65 19.08 -17.38
C ARG A 142 -0.38 19.91 -17.48
#